data_AF-A0A0G4G0U6-F1
#
_entry.id   AF-A0A0G4G0U6-F1
#
_cell.length_a   1.000
_cell.length_b   1.000
_cell.length_c   1.000
_cell.angle_alpha   90.00
_cell.angle_beta   90.00
_cell.angle_gamma   90.00
#
_symmetry.space_group_name_H-M   'P 1'
#
loop_
_entity.id
_entity.type
_entity.pdbx_description
1 polymer ?
#
loop_
_entity_poly.entity_id
_entity_poly.type
_entity_poly.pdbx_seq_one_letter_code
_entity_poly.pdbx_strand_id
1 'polypeptide(L)'
;MASSSSSGHNTHPPHSLGDEALQLLSDEAIKQRIDRLLREQQIDGVLTYDHNTNTTQQQQQGGAGQQQLTQRGFLESLWWVLVKGGQWAGNKPILRLARSSGRLASLPLIITSADVQQVTADKDLYLSRPEAIRQYSLFSHRLGDNMQLTRNADGRDELGEWDVVVDTQQTVPARYRFDAADPPCQHYSVYKSGNRHGSFREMVINMLALPSSSHLVSYRTGTPPSVVCNRIGDLIRQQPPVWGCRTIDYKDYYDHHSYRLVILCGDREGDEFMAYIRMIRWRDEEA
;
A
#
# COMPACT_ATOMS: atom_id res chain seq x y z
N MET A 1 -10.06 59.51 -6.81
CA MET A 1 -8.72 59.04 -7.23
C MET A 1 -8.40 57.81 -6.41
N ALA A 2 -8.17 56.59 -6.89
CA ALA A 2 -8.32 55.97 -8.20
C ALA A 2 -8.69 54.50 -7.93
N SER A 3 -9.70 53.98 -8.61
CA SER A 3 -10.12 52.57 -8.56
C SER A 3 -9.16 51.74 -9.41
N SER A 4 -8.72 50.57 -8.93
CA SER A 4 -7.94 49.62 -9.72
C SER A 4 -8.54 48.23 -9.58
N SER A 5 -9.23 47.82 -10.63
CA SER A 5 -9.86 46.51 -10.82
C SER A 5 -8.82 45.57 -11.45
N SER A 6 -8.49 44.46 -10.77
CA SER A 6 -7.63 43.40 -11.28
C SER A 6 -8.49 42.24 -11.77
N SER A 7 -8.61 42.10 -13.09
CA SER A 7 -9.26 40.97 -13.76
C SER A 7 -8.32 39.74 -13.75
N GLY A 8 -8.63 38.75 -12.92
CA GLY A 8 -7.98 37.44 -12.96
C GLY A 8 -8.48 36.63 -14.16
N HIS A 9 -7.59 36.34 -15.11
CA HIS A 9 -7.80 35.37 -16.18
C HIS A 9 -7.85 33.96 -15.59
N ASN A 10 -9.03 33.32 -15.65
CA ASN A 10 -9.17 31.88 -15.45
C ASN A 10 -8.61 31.16 -16.69
N THR A 11 -7.41 30.60 -16.55
CA THR A 11 -6.87 29.62 -17.49
C THR A 11 -7.39 28.26 -17.07
N HIS A 12 -8.34 27.72 -17.84
CA HIS A 12 -8.69 26.31 -17.75
C HIS A 12 -7.45 25.45 -18.07
N PRO A 13 -7.14 24.41 -17.27
CA PRO A 13 -6.09 23.47 -17.62
C PRO A 13 -6.53 22.66 -18.86
N PRO A 14 -5.61 22.31 -19.76
CA PRO A 14 -5.94 21.53 -20.94
C PRO A 14 -6.41 20.13 -20.52
N HIS A 15 -7.60 19.75 -20.97
CA HIS A 15 -8.06 18.38 -20.95
C HIS A 15 -7.02 17.47 -21.65
N SER A 16 -6.71 16.37 -20.98
CA SER A 16 -5.68 15.37 -21.28
C SER A 16 -5.76 14.81 -22.72
N LEU A 17 -4.71 15.03 -23.51
CA LEU A 17 -4.43 14.40 -24.81
C LEU A 17 -4.38 12.85 -24.77
N GLY A 18 -4.44 12.23 -23.58
CA GLY A 18 -4.35 10.77 -23.42
C GLY A 18 -5.67 10.02 -23.60
N ASP A 19 -6.83 10.63 -23.31
CA ASP A 19 -8.12 9.92 -23.30
C ASP A 19 -8.72 9.74 -24.70
N GLU A 20 -8.48 10.66 -25.64
CA GLU A 20 -8.94 10.52 -27.04
C GLU A 20 -8.15 9.46 -27.84
N ALA A 21 -6.88 9.25 -27.50
CA ALA A 21 -6.01 8.32 -28.23
C ALA A 21 -6.35 6.83 -28.00
N LEU A 22 -7.10 6.50 -26.95
CA LEU A 22 -7.52 5.12 -26.66
C LEU A 22 -8.78 4.70 -27.43
N GLN A 23 -9.65 5.63 -27.81
CA GLN A 23 -10.93 5.32 -28.44
C GLN A 23 -10.78 4.64 -29.82
N LEU A 24 -9.61 4.75 -30.45
CA LEU A 24 -9.29 4.16 -31.76
C LEU A 24 -8.44 2.89 -31.70
N LEU A 25 -7.99 2.47 -30.52
CA LEU A 25 -7.14 1.27 -30.39
C LEU A 25 -7.98 0.01 -30.34
N SER A 26 -7.46 -1.07 -30.93
CA SER A 26 -8.00 -2.41 -30.70
C SER A 26 -7.70 -2.87 -29.26
N ASP A 27 -8.51 -3.79 -28.74
CA ASP A 27 -8.29 -4.38 -27.41
C ASP A 27 -6.90 -5.00 -27.28
N GLU A 28 -6.38 -5.58 -28.37
CA GLU A 28 -5.03 -6.12 -28.45
C GLU A 28 -3.95 -5.03 -28.29
N ALA A 29 -4.14 -3.86 -28.89
CA ALA A 29 -3.21 -2.75 -28.70
C ALA A 29 -3.23 -2.21 -27.26
N ILE A 30 -4.39 -2.24 -26.58
CA ILE A 30 -4.48 -1.86 -25.16
C ILE A 30 -3.76 -2.91 -24.29
N LYS A 31 -3.97 -4.21 -24.54
CA LYS A 31 -3.25 -5.31 -23.86
C LYS A 31 -1.74 -5.13 -23.97
N GLN A 32 -1.22 -4.91 -25.18
CA GLN A 32 0.21 -4.68 -25.39
C GLN A 32 0.76 -3.46 -24.63
N ARG A 33 -0.04 -2.41 -24.46
CA ARG A 33 0.34 -1.24 -23.64
C ARG A 33 0.36 -1.58 -22.15
N ILE A 34 -0.62 -2.33 -21.65
CA ILE A 34 -0.64 -2.80 -20.27
C ILE A 34 0.58 -3.69 -20.00
N ASP A 35 0.81 -4.70 -20.83
CA ASP A 35 1.96 -5.61 -20.72
C ASP A 35 3.30 -4.86 -20.73
N ARG A 36 3.41 -3.83 -21.58
CA ARG A 36 4.59 -2.96 -21.61
C ARG A 36 4.75 -2.19 -20.30
N LEU A 37 3.68 -1.60 -19.77
CA LEU A 37 3.72 -0.89 -18.48
C LEU A 37 4.10 -1.82 -17.34
N LEU A 38 3.56 -3.04 -17.28
CA LEU A 38 3.92 -4.03 -16.26
C LEU A 38 5.42 -4.33 -16.30
N ARG A 39 6.00 -4.53 -17.49
CA ARG A 39 7.45 -4.76 -17.67
C ARG A 39 8.31 -3.53 -17.36
N GLU A 40 7.92 -2.35 -17.85
CA GLU A 40 8.64 -1.08 -17.62
C GLU A 40 8.70 -0.73 -16.13
N GLN A 41 7.61 -0.98 -15.41
CA GLN A 41 7.54 -0.83 -13.95
C GLN A 41 8.08 -2.07 -13.21
N GLN A 42 8.50 -3.07 -13.96
CA GLN A 42 9.07 -4.35 -13.52
C GLN A 42 8.14 -5.18 -12.64
N ILE A 43 6.82 -4.95 -12.63
CA ILE A 43 5.86 -5.63 -11.75
C ILE A 43 5.19 -6.86 -12.40
N ASP A 44 5.54 -7.21 -13.63
CA ASP A 44 4.99 -8.34 -14.39
C ASP A 44 5.19 -9.72 -13.71
N GLY A 45 6.23 -9.85 -12.87
CA GLY A 45 6.44 -11.07 -12.06
C GLY A 45 5.60 -11.17 -10.78
N VAL A 46 4.93 -10.08 -10.35
CA VAL A 46 4.11 -10.06 -9.13
C VAL A 46 2.65 -9.67 -9.37
N LEU A 47 2.35 -9.05 -10.49
CA LEU A 47 1.02 -8.58 -10.85
C LEU A 47 0.79 -8.80 -12.35
N THR A 48 -0.37 -9.36 -12.68
CA THR A 48 -0.85 -9.57 -14.05
C THR A 48 -2.35 -9.29 -14.08
N TYR A 49 -3.01 -9.51 -15.19
CA TYR A 49 -4.44 -9.27 -15.34
C TYR A 49 -5.13 -10.38 -16.11
N ASP A 50 -6.45 -10.47 -15.95
CA ASP A 50 -7.25 -11.45 -16.64
C ASP A 50 -7.33 -11.13 -18.15
N HIS A 51 -6.69 -11.95 -18.98
CA HIS A 51 -6.74 -11.80 -20.44
C HIS A 51 -8.06 -12.29 -21.06
N ASN A 52 -8.84 -13.06 -20.29
CA ASN A 52 -9.98 -13.85 -20.75
C ASN A 52 -11.33 -13.36 -20.19
N THR A 53 -11.52 -12.04 -20.06
CA THR A 53 -12.84 -11.47 -19.71
C THR A 53 -13.92 -11.66 -20.79
N ASN A 54 -13.70 -12.55 -21.77
CA ASN A 54 -14.72 -13.05 -22.69
C ASN A 54 -15.63 -14.02 -21.94
N THR A 55 -16.34 -13.52 -20.94
CA THR A 55 -17.33 -14.31 -20.24
C THR A 55 -18.71 -13.88 -20.67
N THR A 56 -19.11 -14.50 -21.77
CA THR A 56 -20.45 -15.06 -21.99
C THR A 56 -20.81 -16.00 -20.82
N GLN A 57 -20.89 -15.47 -19.59
CA GLN A 57 -21.61 -16.07 -18.48
C GLN A 57 -22.69 -15.10 -18.05
N GLN A 58 -23.67 -14.95 -18.95
CA GLN A 58 -25.05 -14.88 -18.52
C GLN A 58 -25.41 -16.19 -17.80
N GLN A 59 -25.02 -16.33 -16.54
CA GLN A 59 -25.64 -17.29 -15.62
C GLN A 59 -25.69 -16.60 -14.26
N GLN A 60 -26.79 -15.92 -13.99
CA GLN A 60 -27.81 -16.46 -13.08
C GLN A 60 -27.23 -16.73 -11.70
N GLN A 61 -26.96 -15.68 -10.94
CA GLN A 61 -27.23 -15.70 -9.51
C GLN A 61 -27.59 -14.27 -9.08
N GLY A 62 -28.83 -14.14 -8.59
CA GLY A 62 -29.47 -12.88 -8.27
C GLY A 62 -28.77 -12.16 -7.12
N GLY A 63 -28.39 -10.92 -7.40
CA GLY A 63 -27.95 -9.93 -6.43
C GLY A 63 -27.91 -8.61 -7.16
N ALA A 64 -28.70 -7.63 -6.72
CA ALA A 64 -28.90 -6.39 -7.44
C ALA A 64 -27.58 -5.62 -7.66
N GLY A 65 -27.25 -5.31 -8.92
CA GLY A 65 -26.69 -4.01 -9.27
C GLY A 65 -25.22 -3.89 -9.68
N GLN A 66 -24.38 -4.92 -9.66
CA GLN A 66 -23.01 -4.79 -10.18
C GLN A 66 -22.98 -5.04 -11.70
N GLN A 67 -23.05 -3.96 -12.48
CA GLN A 67 -22.80 -3.99 -13.93
C GLN A 67 -21.34 -4.42 -14.15
N GLN A 68 -21.10 -5.58 -14.76
CA GLN A 68 -19.76 -6.01 -15.14
C GLN A 68 -19.21 -5.12 -16.27
N LEU A 69 -17.93 -4.74 -16.20
CA LEU A 69 -17.26 -4.03 -17.28
C LEU A 69 -17.19 -4.91 -18.53
N THR A 70 -17.40 -4.32 -19.70
CA THR A 70 -17.02 -4.97 -20.96
C THR A 70 -15.51 -5.23 -20.95
N GLN A 71 -15.03 -6.19 -21.75
CA GLN A 71 -13.59 -6.47 -21.87
C GLN A 71 -12.79 -5.19 -22.15
N ARG A 72 -13.25 -4.39 -23.12
CA ARG A 72 -12.64 -3.11 -23.45
C ARG A 72 -12.65 -2.14 -22.27
N GLY A 73 -13.80 -1.98 -21.60
CA GLY A 73 -13.93 -1.09 -20.45
C GLY A 73 -13.03 -1.50 -19.27
N PHE A 74 -12.82 -2.80 -19.07
CA PHE A 74 -11.86 -3.34 -18.11
C PHE A 74 -10.42 -2.96 -18.50
N LEU A 75 -10.02 -3.22 -19.74
CA LEU A 75 -8.65 -2.92 -20.20
C LEU A 75 -8.35 -1.42 -20.16
N GLU A 76 -9.29 -0.57 -20.59
CA GLU A 76 -9.15 0.89 -20.52
C GLU A 76 -9.04 1.37 -19.07
N SER A 77 -9.89 0.85 -18.18
CA SER A 77 -9.86 1.20 -16.76
C SER A 77 -8.59 0.70 -16.06
N LEU A 78 -8.14 -0.51 -16.36
CA LEU A 78 -6.90 -1.08 -15.81
C LEU A 78 -5.69 -0.27 -16.28
N TRP A 79 -5.61 0.04 -17.57
CA TRP A 79 -4.55 0.89 -18.10
C TRP A 79 -4.54 2.25 -17.41
N TRP A 80 -5.71 2.88 -17.23
CA TRP A 80 -5.83 4.14 -16.50
C TRP A 80 -5.34 4.02 -15.05
N VAL A 81 -5.72 2.96 -14.33
CA VAL A 81 -5.26 2.68 -12.96
C VAL A 81 -3.74 2.54 -12.91
N LEU A 82 -3.14 1.79 -13.84
CA LEU A 82 -1.69 1.60 -13.89
C LEU A 82 -0.94 2.92 -14.16
N VAL A 83 -1.44 3.73 -15.09
CA VAL A 83 -0.85 5.04 -15.44
C VAL A 83 -1.02 6.05 -14.30
N LYS A 84 -2.21 6.15 -13.72
CA LYS A 84 -2.50 7.12 -12.63
C LYS A 84 -2.05 6.65 -11.26
N GLY A 85 -1.77 5.35 -11.11
CA GLY A 85 -1.22 4.76 -9.89
C GLY A 85 0.19 5.23 -9.56
N GLY A 86 0.96 5.72 -10.54
CA GLY A 86 2.33 6.20 -10.32
C GLY A 86 3.37 5.08 -10.40
N GLN A 87 4.36 5.06 -9.49
CA GLN A 87 5.45 4.07 -9.51
C GLN A 87 5.12 2.80 -8.71
N TRP A 88 4.84 1.70 -9.41
CA TRP A 88 4.34 0.46 -8.82
C TRP A 88 5.40 -0.48 -8.25
N ALA A 89 6.69 -0.28 -8.58
CA ALA A 89 7.77 -1.17 -8.17
C ALA A 89 7.86 -1.36 -6.64
N GLY A 90 7.41 -0.36 -5.86
CA GLY A 90 7.32 -0.42 -4.40
C GLY A 90 6.37 -1.50 -3.86
N ASN A 91 5.46 -2.05 -4.67
CA ASN A 91 4.53 -3.11 -4.25
C ASN A 91 5.12 -4.52 -4.33
N LYS A 92 6.26 -4.73 -5.00
CA LYS A 92 6.87 -6.07 -5.08
C LYS A 92 7.11 -6.72 -3.72
N PRO A 93 7.71 -6.02 -2.72
CA PRO A 93 7.93 -6.61 -1.41
C PRO A 93 6.63 -6.95 -0.70
N ILE A 94 5.58 -6.12 -0.86
CA ILE A 94 4.25 -6.34 -0.28
C ILE A 94 3.63 -7.63 -0.83
N LEU A 95 3.58 -7.77 -2.17
CA LEU A 95 2.97 -8.93 -2.81
C LEU A 95 3.76 -10.22 -2.52
N ARG A 96 5.10 -10.15 -2.51
CA ARG A 96 5.97 -11.27 -2.13
C ARG A 96 5.74 -11.69 -0.69
N LEU A 97 5.70 -10.74 0.25
CA LEU A 97 5.41 -11.03 1.65
C LEU A 97 4.00 -11.58 1.84
N ALA A 98 3.01 -11.07 1.11
CA ALA A 98 1.66 -11.61 1.16
C ALA A 98 1.62 -13.08 0.69
N ARG A 99 2.37 -13.45 -0.35
CA ARG A 99 2.52 -14.85 -0.78
C ARG A 99 3.26 -15.70 0.26
N SER A 100 4.42 -15.24 0.72
CA SER A 100 5.27 -15.94 1.70
C SER A 100 4.65 -16.06 3.10
N SER A 101 3.64 -15.23 3.42
CA SER A 101 2.83 -15.32 4.66
C SER A 101 1.54 -16.13 4.48
N GLY A 102 1.30 -16.68 3.28
CA GLY A 102 0.12 -17.49 2.98
C GLY A 102 -1.17 -16.70 2.75
N ARG A 103 -1.11 -15.36 2.65
CA ARG A 103 -2.28 -14.51 2.33
C ARG A 103 -2.61 -14.50 0.84
N LEU A 104 -1.61 -14.73 -0.01
CA LEU A 104 -1.80 -14.99 -1.43
C LEU A 104 -1.36 -16.41 -1.75
N ALA A 105 -2.16 -17.13 -2.53
CA ALA A 105 -1.85 -18.50 -2.94
C ALA A 105 -0.66 -18.55 -3.92
N SER A 106 -0.53 -17.56 -4.80
CA SER A 106 0.50 -17.52 -5.83
C SER A 106 0.77 -16.10 -6.32
N LEU A 107 1.89 -15.94 -7.04
CA LEU A 107 2.22 -14.77 -7.83
C LEU A 107 2.50 -15.21 -9.29
N PRO A 108 2.23 -14.36 -10.29
CA PRO A 108 1.68 -13.01 -10.18
C PRO A 108 0.20 -12.98 -9.75
N LEU A 109 -0.20 -11.96 -9.00
CA LEU A 109 -1.60 -11.73 -8.65
C LEU A 109 -2.39 -11.32 -9.90
N ILE A 110 -3.45 -12.07 -10.24
CA ILE A 110 -4.32 -11.78 -11.38
C ILE A 110 -5.36 -10.74 -10.98
N ILE A 111 -5.26 -9.54 -11.58
CA ILE A 111 -6.22 -8.45 -11.44
C ILE A 111 -7.44 -8.70 -12.32
N THR A 112 -8.62 -8.62 -11.71
CA THR A 112 -9.93 -8.87 -12.34
C THR A 112 -10.69 -7.58 -12.63
N SER A 113 -11.80 -7.68 -13.38
CA SER A 113 -12.69 -6.54 -13.59
C SER A 113 -13.28 -5.99 -12.30
N ALA A 114 -13.57 -6.85 -11.31
CA ALA A 114 -14.13 -6.43 -10.03
C ALA A 114 -13.12 -5.56 -9.24
N ASP A 115 -11.85 -5.98 -9.25
CA ASP A 115 -10.75 -5.26 -8.58
C ASP A 115 -10.62 -3.83 -9.14
N VAL A 116 -10.68 -3.70 -10.48
CA VAL A 116 -10.59 -2.41 -11.18
C VAL A 116 -11.84 -1.56 -10.97
N GLN A 117 -13.03 -2.17 -11.02
CA GLN A 117 -14.29 -1.46 -10.76
C GLN A 117 -14.31 -0.84 -9.37
N GLN A 118 -13.84 -1.56 -8.36
CA GLN A 118 -13.82 -1.07 -6.98
C GLN A 118 -13.00 0.22 -6.85
N VAL A 119 -11.84 0.31 -7.50
CA VAL A 119 -10.99 1.51 -7.42
C VAL A 119 -11.41 2.63 -8.37
N THR A 120 -12.13 2.31 -9.45
CA THR A 120 -12.58 3.29 -10.45
C THR A 120 -14.00 3.80 -10.23
N ALA A 121 -14.73 3.26 -9.25
CA ALA A 121 -16.05 3.73 -8.86
C ALA A 121 -16.06 5.21 -8.46
N ASP A 122 -14.97 5.69 -7.83
CA ASP A 122 -14.74 7.09 -7.51
C ASP A 122 -13.31 7.48 -7.91
N LYS A 123 -13.17 7.97 -9.15
CA LYS A 123 -11.88 8.37 -9.71
C LYS A 123 -11.28 9.59 -9.02
N ASP A 124 -12.11 10.47 -8.47
CA ASP A 124 -11.65 11.68 -7.78
C ASP A 124 -11.04 11.29 -6.42
N LEU A 125 -11.72 10.42 -5.67
CA LEU A 125 -11.16 9.82 -4.46
C LEU A 125 -9.86 9.08 -4.77
N TYR A 126 -9.85 8.25 -5.83
CA TYR A 126 -8.63 7.57 -6.26
C TYR A 126 -7.50 8.56 -6.45
N LEU A 127 -7.65 9.58 -7.29
CA LEU A 127 -6.62 10.56 -7.59
C LEU A 127 -6.21 11.44 -6.38
N SER A 128 -7.10 11.64 -5.41
CA SER A 128 -6.81 12.42 -4.20
C SER A 128 -5.86 11.72 -3.22
N ARG A 129 -5.76 10.38 -3.29
CA ARG A 129 -4.89 9.58 -2.42
C ARG A 129 -3.43 9.61 -2.88
N PRO A 130 -2.44 9.47 -1.98
CA PRO A 130 -1.04 9.21 -2.33
C PRO A 130 -0.85 7.97 -3.21
N GLU A 131 0.22 7.93 -4.02
CA GLU A 131 0.48 6.82 -4.96
C GLU A 131 0.46 5.44 -4.30
N ALA A 132 1.12 5.29 -3.15
CA ALA A 132 1.17 4.02 -2.43
C ALA A 132 -0.22 3.50 -2.05
N ILE A 133 -1.14 4.40 -1.66
CA ILE A 133 -2.51 4.06 -1.29
C ILE A 133 -3.35 3.73 -2.53
N ARG A 134 -3.21 4.51 -3.61
CA ARG A 134 -3.85 4.23 -4.91
C ARG A 134 -3.50 2.86 -5.47
N GLN A 135 -2.23 2.48 -5.34
CA GLN A 135 -1.74 1.20 -5.83
C GLN A 135 -2.25 0.06 -4.96
N TYR A 136 -2.13 0.21 -3.64
CA TYR A 136 -2.58 -0.79 -2.68
C TYR A 136 -4.10 -1.03 -2.74
N SER A 137 -4.90 0.02 -2.98
CA SER A 137 -6.36 -0.12 -3.08
C SER A 137 -6.81 -1.07 -4.19
N LEU A 138 -5.98 -1.29 -5.22
CA LEU A 138 -6.30 -2.22 -6.31
C LEU A 138 -6.37 -3.67 -5.83
N PHE A 139 -5.54 -4.06 -4.86
CA PHE A 139 -5.42 -5.47 -4.46
C PHE A 139 -5.62 -5.71 -2.95
N SER A 140 -5.86 -4.68 -2.14
CA SER A 140 -5.97 -4.81 -0.68
C SER A 140 -7.02 -5.83 -0.24
N HIS A 141 -8.16 -5.88 -0.93
CA HIS A 141 -9.26 -6.81 -0.62
C HIS A 141 -8.88 -8.28 -0.89
N ARG A 142 -7.85 -8.54 -1.71
CA ARG A 142 -7.33 -9.89 -1.98
C ARG A 142 -6.45 -10.43 -0.85
N LEU A 143 -6.05 -9.59 0.11
CA LEU A 143 -5.14 -9.95 1.20
C LEU A 143 -5.87 -10.38 2.50
N GLY A 144 -7.21 -10.41 2.44
CA GLY A 144 -8.12 -10.73 3.54
C GLY A 144 -8.63 -9.49 4.29
N ASP A 145 -9.69 -9.67 5.07
CA ASP A 145 -10.47 -8.58 5.70
C ASP A 145 -9.60 -7.61 6.51
N ASN A 146 -8.65 -8.15 7.31
CA ASN A 146 -7.74 -7.35 8.13
C ASN A 146 -6.69 -6.54 7.34
N MET A 147 -6.62 -6.71 6.01
CA MET A 147 -5.70 -6.02 5.11
C MET A 147 -6.45 -5.21 4.05
N GLN A 148 -7.78 -5.22 4.07
CA GLN A 148 -8.58 -4.50 3.10
C GLN A 148 -8.53 -3.00 3.39
N LEU A 149 -8.30 -2.19 2.35
CA LEU A 149 -8.42 -0.75 2.42
C LEU A 149 -9.89 -0.35 2.17
N THR A 150 -10.52 0.27 3.14
CA THR A 150 -11.92 0.73 3.09
C THR A 150 -12.02 2.23 3.41
N ARG A 151 -13.26 2.74 3.42
CA ARG A 151 -13.59 4.10 3.86
C ARG A 151 -14.65 4.01 4.94
N ASN A 152 -14.44 4.66 6.07
CA ASN A 152 -15.49 4.79 7.07
C ASN A 152 -16.48 5.92 6.76
N ALA A 153 -17.50 6.02 7.61
CA ALA A 153 -18.54 7.03 7.53
C ALA A 153 -18.01 8.49 7.57
N ASP A 154 -16.84 8.70 8.17
CA ASP A 154 -16.18 10.01 8.22
C ASP A 154 -15.38 10.32 6.94
N GLY A 155 -15.30 9.38 5.99
CA GLY A 155 -14.42 9.50 4.85
C GLY A 155 -12.94 9.52 5.26
N ARG A 156 -12.54 8.65 6.19
CA ARG A 156 -11.12 8.32 6.41
C ARG A 156 -10.81 6.96 5.78
N ASP A 157 -9.56 6.79 5.35
CA ASP A 157 -9.08 5.50 4.88
C ASP A 157 -8.89 4.59 6.11
N GLU A 158 -9.40 3.36 6.03
CA GLU A 158 -9.18 2.32 7.04
C GLU A 158 -8.45 1.14 6.42
N LEU A 159 -7.55 0.52 7.19
CA LEU A 159 -6.86 -0.71 6.81
C LEU A 159 -7.26 -1.81 7.79
N GLY A 160 -8.17 -2.69 7.36
CA GLY A 160 -8.91 -3.55 8.28
C GLY A 160 -9.89 -2.73 9.10
N GLU A 161 -9.71 -2.69 10.43
CA GLU A 161 -10.58 -1.96 11.37
C GLU A 161 -9.91 -0.68 11.92
N TRP A 162 -8.84 -0.22 11.26
CA TRP A 162 -7.93 0.78 11.81
C TRP A 162 -7.79 1.98 10.89
N ASP A 163 -8.01 3.17 11.44
CA ASP A 163 -7.86 4.44 10.71
C ASP A 163 -6.40 4.63 10.24
N VAL A 164 -6.22 4.98 8.97
CA VAL A 164 -4.96 5.38 8.35
C VAL A 164 -4.94 6.90 8.19
N VAL A 165 -4.11 7.56 8.98
CA VAL A 165 -3.89 9.01 8.89
C VAL A 165 -2.55 9.27 8.22
N VAL A 166 -2.60 9.77 6.99
CA VAL A 166 -1.41 10.17 6.24
C VAL A 166 -0.88 11.51 6.75
N ASP A 167 0.41 11.57 7.07
CA ASP A 167 1.07 12.82 7.39
C ASP A 167 1.31 13.66 6.13
N THR A 168 1.19 14.98 6.27
CA THR A 168 1.63 15.93 5.24
C THR A 168 3.06 16.36 5.51
N GLN A 169 3.65 17.12 4.58
CA GLN A 169 4.96 17.73 4.78
C GLN A 169 5.02 18.63 6.03
N GLN A 170 3.88 19.17 6.48
CA GLN A 170 3.79 20.04 7.65
C GLN A 170 3.58 19.25 8.96
N THR A 171 2.95 18.07 8.91
CA THR A 171 2.65 17.27 10.11
C THR A 171 3.64 16.13 10.36
N VAL A 172 4.49 15.83 9.39
CA VAL A 172 5.52 14.79 9.50
C VAL A 172 6.54 15.13 10.62
N PRO A 173 6.78 14.22 11.58
CA PRO A 173 7.81 14.43 12.58
C PRO A 173 9.21 14.48 11.95
N ALA A 174 10.10 15.34 12.44
CA ALA A 174 11.43 15.60 11.89
C ALA A 174 12.33 14.36 11.66
N ARG A 175 12.04 13.25 12.34
CA ARG A 175 12.79 11.99 12.18
C ARG A 175 12.43 11.21 10.91
N TYR A 176 11.29 11.49 10.30
CA TYR A 176 10.85 10.81 9.08
C TYR A 176 11.14 11.70 7.88
N ARG A 177 11.62 11.09 6.80
CA ARG A 177 11.70 11.74 5.50
C ARG A 177 10.31 11.75 4.88
N PHE A 178 9.86 12.92 4.44
CA PHE A 178 8.62 13.04 3.70
C PHE A 178 8.80 12.61 2.24
N ASP A 179 7.96 11.69 1.79
CA ASP A 179 7.77 11.32 0.39
C ASP A 179 6.29 11.44 0.06
N ALA A 180 5.91 12.34 -0.85
CA ALA A 180 4.50 12.54 -1.19
C ALA A 180 3.86 11.31 -1.88
N ALA A 181 4.67 10.45 -2.51
CA ALA A 181 4.18 9.23 -3.16
C ALA A 181 3.92 8.11 -2.14
N ASP A 182 4.66 8.08 -1.03
CA ASP A 182 4.55 7.08 0.04
C ASP A 182 4.74 7.72 1.43
N PRO A 183 3.82 8.61 1.82
CA PRO A 183 4.02 9.47 2.97
C PRO A 183 4.02 8.67 4.28
N PRO A 184 4.72 9.15 5.31
CA PRO A 184 4.57 8.66 6.67
C PRO A 184 3.10 8.64 7.07
N CYS A 185 2.71 7.65 7.84
CA CYS A 185 1.33 7.48 8.27
C CYS A 185 1.23 6.99 9.70
N GLN A 186 0.03 7.14 10.24
CA GLN A 186 -0.35 6.67 11.56
C GLN A 186 -1.49 5.68 11.40
N HIS A 187 -1.36 4.56 12.11
CA HIS A 187 -2.32 3.47 12.10
C HIS A 187 -2.94 3.37 13.49
N TYR A 188 -4.18 3.83 13.63
CA TYR A 188 -4.84 4.02 14.93
C TYR A 188 -5.80 2.89 15.28
N SER A 189 -5.75 2.49 16.56
CA SER A 189 -6.78 1.66 17.15
C SER A 189 -7.99 2.45 17.67
N VAL A 190 -9.14 1.79 17.77
CA VAL A 190 -10.32 2.33 18.49
C VAL A 190 -9.97 2.73 19.93
N TYR A 191 -8.98 2.06 20.53
CA TYR A 191 -8.42 2.39 21.85
C TYR A 191 -7.40 3.53 21.82
N LYS A 192 -7.33 4.25 20.70
CA LYS A 192 -6.48 5.39 20.40
C LYS A 192 -4.97 5.11 20.38
N SER A 193 -4.45 3.97 20.82
CA SER A 193 -3.03 3.67 20.59
C SER A 193 -2.75 3.50 19.10
N GLY A 194 -1.76 4.23 18.58
CA GLY A 194 -1.46 4.29 17.16
C GLY A 194 0.02 4.11 16.87
N ASN A 195 0.35 3.28 15.88
CA ASN A 195 1.71 3.11 15.41
C ASN A 195 1.99 4.10 14.28
N ARG A 196 3.12 4.81 14.37
CA ARG A 196 3.58 5.71 13.29
C ARG A 196 4.71 5.06 12.49
N HIS A 197 4.52 4.99 11.19
CA HIS A 197 5.44 4.38 10.23
C HIS A 197 6.10 5.45 9.35
N GLY A 198 7.29 5.16 8.81
CA GLY A 198 8.00 6.06 7.91
C GLY A 198 7.38 6.16 6.52
N SER A 199 6.51 5.22 6.16
CA SER A 199 5.71 5.24 4.94
C SER A 199 4.47 4.35 5.07
N PHE A 200 3.50 4.52 4.17
CA PHE A 200 2.32 3.67 4.10
C PHE A 200 2.70 2.22 3.75
N ARG A 201 3.65 2.00 2.84
CA ARG A 201 4.10 0.64 2.50
C ARG A 201 4.77 -0.06 3.67
N GLU A 202 5.52 0.65 4.50
CA GLU A 202 6.10 0.09 5.72
C GLU A 202 5.04 -0.34 6.74
N MET A 203 3.96 0.43 6.88
CA MET A 203 2.80 0.05 7.70
C MET A 203 2.16 -1.24 7.18
N VAL A 204 1.90 -1.33 5.88
CA VAL A 204 1.35 -2.54 5.25
C VAL A 204 2.25 -3.75 5.47
N ILE A 205 3.57 -3.61 5.30
CA ILE A 205 4.53 -4.69 5.55
C ILE A 205 4.52 -5.10 7.02
N ASN A 206 4.45 -4.15 7.94
CA ASN A 206 4.34 -4.46 9.37
C ASN A 206 3.10 -5.30 9.68
N MET A 207 1.96 -4.96 9.09
CA MET A 207 0.71 -5.73 9.23
C MET A 207 0.77 -7.12 8.59
N LEU A 208 1.41 -7.25 7.43
CA LEU A 208 1.67 -8.54 6.81
C LEU A 208 2.60 -9.42 7.66
N ALA A 209 3.52 -8.81 8.41
CA ALA A 209 4.50 -9.51 9.25
C ALA A 209 3.94 -9.96 10.60
N LEU A 210 2.87 -9.33 11.11
CA LEU A 210 2.31 -9.62 12.44
C LEU A 210 0.99 -10.42 12.44
N PRO A 211 0.70 -11.35 11.51
CA PRO A 211 -0.52 -12.14 11.61
C PRO A 211 -0.45 -13.06 12.84
N SER A 212 -1.63 -13.34 13.40
CA SER A 212 -1.82 -14.23 14.55
C SER A 212 -1.31 -15.65 14.33
N SER A 213 -1.03 -16.02 13.08
CA SER A 213 -0.50 -17.34 12.67
C SER A 213 1.03 -17.43 12.67
N SER A 214 1.76 -16.37 13.04
CA SER A 214 3.23 -16.44 13.11
C SER A 214 3.70 -17.30 14.30
N HIS A 215 4.63 -18.21 14.03
CA HIS A 215 5.23 -19.05 15.07
C HIS A 215 6.43 -18.36 15.72
N LEU A 216 6.36 -18.11 17.02
CA LEU A 216 7.46 -17.54 17.80
C LEU A 216 8.56 -18.59 18.02
N VAL A 217 9.65 -18.50 17.28
CA VAL A 217 10.78 -19.44 17.38
C VAL A 217 11.72 -19.10 18.53
N SER A 218 11.87 -17.81 18.85
CA SER A 218 12.73 -17.35 19.94
C SER A 218 12.25 -16.04 20.51
N TYR A 219 12.38 -15.89 21.83
CA TYR A 219 12.03 -14.70 22.56
C TYR A 219 13.08 -14.37 23.60
N ARG A 220 13.45 -13.09 23.67
CA ARG A 220 14.33 -12.54 24.70
C ARG A 220 13.75 -11.20 25.15
N THR A 221 13.71 -11.04 26.46
CA THR A 221 13.30 -9.81 27.12
C THR A 221 14.30 -9.49 28.22
N GLY A 222 14.40 -8.21 28.57
CA GLY A 222 15.23 -7.74 29.67
C GLY A 222 14.58 -6.49 30.26
N THR A 223 14.44 -6.46 31.57
CA THR A 223 14.01 -5.25 32.28
C THR A 223 15.16 -4.26 32.35
N PRO A 224 14.92 -2.94 32.19
CA PRO A 224 15.91 -1.94 32.54
C PRO A 224 16.25 -2.01 34.05
N PRO A 225 17.51 -1.78 34.46
CA PRO A 225 18.71 -1.78 33.63
C PRO A 225 19.25 -3.21 33.45
N SER A 226 19.35 -3.71 32.21
CA SER A 226 20.01 -4.99 31.93
C SER A 226 20.86 -4.93 30.66
N VAL A 227 21.93 -5.73 30.62
CA VAL A 227 22.80 -5.85 29.44
C VAL A 227 22.01 -6.26 28.19
N VAL A 228 20.98 -7.09 28.37
CA VAL A 228 20.06 -7.49 27.29
C VAL A 228 19.27 -6.29 26.77
N CYS A 229 18.69 -5.47 27.65
CA CYS A 229 17.97 -4.26 27.28
C CYS A 229 18.87 -3.28 26.50
N ASN A 230 20.10 -3.03 27.00
CA ASN A 230 21.07 -2.16 26.33
C ASN A 230 21.41 -2.65 24.93
N ARG A 231 21.66 -3.96 24.75
CA ARG A 231 21.95 -4.58 23.45
C ARG A 231 20.78 -4.42 22.47
N ILE A 232 19.54 -4.62 22.92
CA ILE A 232 18.35 -4.39 22.08
C ILE A 232 18.27 -2.92 21.68
N GLY A 233 18.53 -2.00 22.62
CA GLY A 233 18.58 -0.57 22.34
C GLY A 233 19.67 -0.18 21.32
N ASP A 234 20.86 -0.79 21.41
CA ASP A 234 21.94 -0.61 20.43
C ASP A 234 21.52 -1.12 19.04
N LEU A 235 20.89 -2.31 18.98
CA LEU A 235 20.38 -2.88 17.72
C LEU A 235 19.31 -2.01 17.07
N ILE A 236 18.39 -1.42 17.84
CA ILE A 236 17.38 -0.47 17.34
C ILE A 236 18.02 0.85 16.89
N ARG A 237 19.18 1.24 17.44
CA ARG A 237 19.88 2.48 17.04
C ARG A 237 20.73 2.34 15.76
N GLN A 238 20.93 1.13 15.24
CA GLN A 238 21.67 0.94 13.98
C GLN A 238 20.95 1.64 12.82
N GLN A 239 21.69 2.14 11.83
CA GLN A 239 21.08 2.73 10.63
C GLN A 239 20.50 1.62 9.74
N PRO A 240 19.23 1.71 9.30
CA PRO A 240 18.68 0.83 8.27
C PRO A 240 19.44 0.95 6.93
N PRO A 241 19.53 -0.13 6.12
CA PRO A 241 19.07 -1.49 6.40
C PRO A 241 20.03 -2.26 7.33
N VAL A 242 19.47 -2.95 8.32
CA VAL A 242 20.24 -3.80 9.25
C VAL A 242 20.50 -5.16 8.61
N TRP A 243 21.75 -5.65 8.65
CA TRP A 243 22.19 -6.93 8.09
C TRP A 243 21.89 -7.13 6.59
N GLY A 244 21.74 -6.04 5.82
CA GLY A 244 21.32 -6.12 4.41
C GLY A 244 19.87 -6.59 4.23
N CYS A 245 19.08 -6.58 5.30
CA CYS A 245 17.67 -6.96 5.34
C CYS A 245 16.77 -5.72 5.34
N ARG A 246 15.57 -5.86 4.78
CA ARG A 246 14.55 -4.81 4.89
C ARG A 246 14.26 -4.56 6.36
N THR A 247 14.39 -3.30 6.77
CA THR A 247 14.24 -2.88 8.16
C THR A 247 13.20 -1.78 8.22
N ILE A 248 12.24 -1.92 9.13
CA ILE A 248 11.13 -0.99 9.31
C ILE A 248 11.18 -0.48 10.74
N ASP A 249 11.30 0.83 10.89
CA ASP A 249 11.27 1.50 12.17
C ASP A 249 9.91 2.18 12.36
N TYR A 250 9.29 1.92 13.50
CA TYR A 250 8.01 2.51 13.84
C TYR A 250 7.94 2.78 15.34
N LYS A 251 7.04 3.67 15.75
CA LYS A 251 6.84 3.98 17.17
C LYS A 251 5.39 3.93 17.56
N ASP A 252 5.15 3.54 18.80
CA ASP A 252 3.88 3.81 19.45
C ASP A 252 3.80 5.30 19.77
N TYR A 253 2.65 5.90 19.45
CA TYR A 253 2.36 7.30 19.75
C TYR A 253 2.28 7.56 21.27
N TYR A 254 1.70 6.65 22.05
CA TYR A 254 1.41 6.87 23.48
C TYR A 254 2.57 6.50 24.37
N ASP A 255 3.09 5.29 24.19
CA ASP A 255 4.10 4.75 25.11
C ASP A 255 5.53 5.15 24.72
N HIS A 256 5.67 5.88 23.60
CA HIS A 256 6.95 6.28 23.02
C HIS A 256 7.91 5.11 22.76
N HIS A 257 7.39 3.88 22.73
CA HIS A 257 8.15 2.69 22.40
C HIS A 257 8.70 2.79 20.99
N SER A 258 9.97 2.40 20.84
CA SER A 258 10.60 2.29 19.54
C SER A 258 10.63 0.84 19.14
N TYR A 259 10.06 0.55 17.97
CA TYR A 259 10.03 -0.77 17.39
C TYR A 259 10.91 -0.81 16.16
N ARG A 260 11.51 -1.97 15.96
CA ARG A 260 12.20 -2.32 14.72
C ARG A 260 11.77 -3.69 14.27
N LEU A 261 11.40 -3.80 13.01
CA LEU A 261 11.10 -5.04 12.33
C LEU A 261 12.14 -5.28 11.25
N VAL A 262 12.87 -6.39 11.32
CA VAL A 262 13.85 -6.81 10.31
C VAL A 262 13.32 -8.04 9.59
N ILE A 263 13.06 -7.93 8.29
CA ILE A 263 12.59 -9.04 7.45
C ILE A 263 13.80 -9.85 6.99
N LEU A 264 13.92 -11.07 7.51
CA LEU A 264 15.02 -11.98 7.19
C LEU A 264 14.76 -12.74 5.88
N CYS A 265 13.50 -13.08 5.63
CA CYS A 265 13.02 -13.85 4.48
C CYS A 265 11.55 -13.49 4.19
N GLY A 266 11.14 -13.54 2.93
CA GLY A 266 9.75 -13.43 2.48
C GLY A 266 9.48 -12.31 1.47
N ASP A 267 10.37 -11.31 1.37
CA ASP A 267 10.18 -10.14 0.49
C ASP A 267 10.96 -10.23 -0.84
N ARG A 268 11.67 -11.34 -1.07
CA ARG A 268 12.43 -11.61 -2.30
C ARG A 268 11.74 -12.67 -3.16
N GLU A 269 12.21 -12.77 -4.39
CA GLU A 269 11.74 -13.78 -5.33
C GLU A 269 12.22 -15.16 -4.90
N GLY A 270 11.34 -16.16 -4.99
CA GLY A 270 11.64 -17.52 -4.58
C GLY A 270 11.49 -17.79 -3.08
N ASP A 271 11.34 -16.77 -2.24
CA ASP A 271 11.07 -16.99 -0.81
C ASP A 271 9.72 -17.72 -0.64
N GLU A 272 9.76 -18.88 0.02
CA GLU A 272 8.59 -19.73 0.23
C GLU A 272 7.88 -19.43 1.56
N PHE A 273 8.58 -18.81 2.50
CA PHE A 273 8.09 -18.47 3.82
C PHE A 273 8.59 -17.09 4.25
N MET A 274 7.91 -16.51 5.23
CA MET A 274 8.32 -15.26 5.86
C MET A 274 9.00 -15.52 7.20
N ALA A 275 10.13 -14.85 7.44
CA ALA A 275 10.80 -14.83 8.75
C ALA A 275 11.24 -13.41 9.07
N TYR A 276 11.11 -13.02 10.35
CA TYR A 276 11.46 -11.68 10.80
C TYR A 276 11.96 -11.68 12.25
N ILE A 277 12.66 -10.60 12.60
CA ILE A 277 12.99 -10.26 13.99
C ILE A 277 12.25 -8.97 14.34
N ARG A 278 11.50 -9.01 15.44
CA ARG A 278 10.89 -7.82 16.03
C ARG A 278 11.63 -7.45 17.31
N MET A 279 12.03 -6.19 17.39
CA MET A 279 12.70 -5.60 18.53
C MET A 279 11.84 -4.47 19.09
N ILE A 280 11.84 -4.36 20.42
CA ILE A 280 11.08 -3.35 21.15
C ILE A 280 12.02 -2.73 22.17
N ARG A 281 12.13 -1.40 22.15
CA ARG A 281 12.77 -0.63 23.22
C ARG A 281 11.68 0.14 23.97
N TRP A 282 11.48 -0.28 25.21
CA TRP A 282 10.71 0.47 26.21
C TRP A 282 11.50 1.73 26.56
N ARG A 283 10.80 2.80 26.95
CA ARG A 283 11.48 4.01 27.41
C ARG A 283 12.54 3.64 28.45
N ASP A 284 13.72 4.24 28.34
CA ASP A 284 14.49 4.46 29.55
C ASP A 284 13.61 5.43 30.35
N GLU A 285 13.28 5.11 31.61
CA GLU A 285 12.74 6.11 32.52
C GLU A 285 13.72 7.29 32.45
N GLU A 286 13.30 8.40 31.84
CA GLU A 286 14.06 9.65 31.89
C GLU A 286 14.12 10.03 33.38
N ALA A 287 15.21 9.63 34.02
CA ALA A 287 15.63 10.10 35.33
C ALA A 287 16.12 11.55 35.22
#